data_AF-A0A661VB92-F1
#
_entry.id   AF-A0A661VB92-F1
#
_cell.length_a   1.000
_cell.length_b   1.000
_cell.length_c   1.000
_cell.angle_alpha   90.00
_cell.angle_beta   90.00
_cell.angle_gamma   90.00
#
_symmetry.space_group_name_H-M   'P 1'
#
loop_
_entity.id
_entity.type
_entity.pdbx_description
1 polymer ?
#
loop_
_entity_poly.entity_id
_entity_poly.type
_entity_poly.pdbx_seq_one_letter_code
_entity_poly.pdbx_strand_id
1 'polypeptide(L)'
;MKRPETAILHYTAPPVIGGVEVVIQAHAQAFVEARFPVTVVAGRGAEDALPARTRFVLIPEVDSRHPQIAQVSSSLEQGEVPP
;
A
#
# COMPACT_ATOMS: atom_id res chain seq x y z
N MET A 1 22.33 13.58 -13.56
CA MET A 1 21.32 14.02 -12.56
C MET A 1 20.86 12.80 -11.77
N LYS A 2 20.72 12.90 -10.43
CA LYS A 2 20.14 11.81 -9.61
C LYS A 2 18.65 11.68 -9.95
N ARG A 3 18.14 10.46 -10.09
CA ARG A 3 16.71 10.23 -10.28
C ARG A 3 15.96 10.51 -8.97
N PRO A 4 14.73 11.03 -9.03
CA PRO A 4 13.92 11.23 -7.82
C PRO A 4 13.65 9.89 -7.14
N GLU A 5 13.51 9.93 -5.82
CA GLU A 5 13.02 8.82 -5.01
C GLU A 5 11.49 8.88 -5.02
N THR A 6 10.84 7.79 -5.42
CA THR A 6 9.38 7.73 -5.56
C THR A 6 8.80 6.71 -4.58
N ALA A 7 7.60 7.01 -4.06
CA ALA A 7 6.84 6.07 -3.25
C ALA A 7 5.40 5.93 -3.75
N ILE A 8 4.84 4.73 -3.62
CA ILE A 8 3.42 4.44 -3.81
C ILE A 8 2.87 4.09 -2.43
N LEU A 9 1.84 4.81 -1.98
CA LEU A 9 1.18 4.59 -0.70
C LEU A 9 -0.23 4.05 -0.95
N HIS A 10 -0.56 2.91 -0.34
CA HIS A 10 -1.91 2.37 -0.35
C HIS A 10 -2.21 1.58 0.93
N TYR A 11 -3.49 1.25 1.19
CA TYR A 11 -3.88 0.44 2.35
C TYR A 11 -3.28 -0.96 2.29
N THR A 12 -3.28 -1.54 1.10
CA THR A 12 -2.77 -2.87 0.83
C THR A 12 -1.82 -2.91 -0.37
N ALA A 13 -1.00 -3.93 -0.43
CA ALA A 13 -0.11 -4.25 -1.54
C ALA A 13 -0.20 -5.76 -1.84
N PRO A 14 0.31 -6.23 -2.99
CA PRO A 14 0.51 -7.66 -3.22
C PRO A 14 1.13 -8.36 -2.00
N PRO A 15 0.69 -9.58 -1.65
CA PRO A 15 -0.17 -10.49 -2.41
C PRO A 15 -1.68 -10.29 -2.17
N VAL A 16 -2.11 -9.20 -1.51
CA VAL A 16 -3.54 -8.90 -1.39
C VAL A 16 -4.14 -8.78 -2.79
N ILE A 17 -5.28 -9.45 -3.02
CA ILE A 17 -5.96 -9.45 -4.31
C ILE A 17 -6.98 -8.33 -4.36
N GLY A 18 -6.75 -7.36 -5.25
CA GLY A 18 -7.65 -6.27 -5.56
C GLY A 18 -7.21 -5.51 -6.81
N GLY A 19 -8.09 -4.67 -7.35
CA GLY A 19 -7.83 -3.96 -8.59
C GLY A 19 -6.67 -2.96 -8.47
N VAL A 20 -6.56 -2.27 -7.33
CA VAL A 20 -5.49 -1.31 -7.08
C VAL A 20 -4.16 -2.02 -6.87
N GLU A 21 -4.13 -3.18 -6.21
CA GLU A 21 -2.92 -3.96 -5.98
C GLU A 21 -2.28 -4.42 -7.30
N VAL A 22 -3.09 -4.79 -8.29
CA VAL A 22 -2.61 -5.10 -9.65
C VAL A 22 -2.00 -3.85 -10.30
N VAL A 23 -2.59 -2.67 -10.11
CA VAL A 23 -2.06 -1.41 -10.62
C VAL A 23 -0.74 -1.04 -9.93
N ILE A 24 -0.64 -1.23 -8.61
CA ILE A 24 0.59 -1.02 -7.83
C ILE A 24 1.70 -1.94 -8.36
N GLN A 25 1.40 -3.23 -8.59
CA GLN A 25 2.36 -4.17 -9.15
C GLN A 25 2.87 -3.72 -10.54
N ALA A 26 1.96 -3.32 -11.42
CA ALA A 26 2.31 -2.86 -12.77
C ALA A 26 3.17 -1.58 -12.74
N HIS A 27 2.85 -0.62 -11.84
CA HIS A 27 3.63 0.60 -11.70
C HIS A 27 5.01 0.31 -11.09
N ALA A 28 5.09 -0.47 -10.02
CA ALA A 28 6.36 -0.86 -9.41
C ALA A 28 7.28 -1.51 -10.44
N GLN A 29 6.74 -2.39 -11.28
CA GLN A 29 7.48 -3.03 -12.39
C GLN A 29 8.00 -1.97 -13.38
N ALA A 30 7.15 -1.05 -13.83
CA ALA A 30 7.55 0.01 -14.75
C ALA A 30 8.65 0.93 -14.18
N PHE A 31 8.59 1.28 -12.89
CA PHE A 31 9.64 2.06 -12.23
C PHE A 31 10.96 1.29 -12.18
N VAL A 32 10.92 0.01 -11.82
CA VAL A 32 12.11 -0.87 -11.76
C VAL A 32 12.77 -0.99 -13.14
N GLU A 33 11.99 -1.28 -14.18
CA GLU A 33 12.46 -1.40 -15.58
C GLU A 33 13.08 -0.09 -16.07
N ALA A 34 12.42 1.03 -15.76
CA ALA A 34 12.93 2.34 -16.10
C ALA A 34 14.17 2.73 -15.27
N ARG A 35 14.54 1.98 -14.21
CA ARG A 35 15.64 2.24 -13.26
C ARG A 35 15.40 3.44 -12.33
N PHE A 36 14.15 3.69 -11.97
CA PHE A 36 13.80 4.62 -10.90
C PHE A 36 13.72 3.89 -9.55
N PRO A 37 14.24 4.48 -8.46
CA PRO A 37 13.96 3.99 -7.12
C PRO A 37 12.45 4.06 -6.82
N VAL A 38 11.88 2.95 -6.36
CA VAL A 38 10.48 2.88 -5.97
C VAL A 38 10.33 2.17 -4.62
N THR A 39 9.53 2.77 -3.74
CA THR A 39 9.12 2.19 -2.46
C THR A 39 7.61 1.99 -2.45
N VAL A 40 7.14 0.83 -2.02
CA VAL A 40 5.72 0.60 -1.74
C VAL A 40 5.52 0.67 -0.23
N VAL A 41 4.60 1.52 0.20
CA VAL A 41 4.19 1.68 1.61
C VAL A 41 2.76 1.16 1.74
N ALA A 42 2.55 0.18 2.62
CA ALA A 42 1.21 -0.36 2.87
C ALA A 42 1.03 -0.88 4.30
N GLY A 43 -0.23 -1.06 4.72
CA GLY A 43 -0.55 -1.66 6.02
C GLY A 43 -0.63 -3.18 6.00
N ARG A 44 -0.78 -3.77 4.82
CA ARG A 44 -0.72 -5.23 4.62
C ARG A 44 -0.26 -5.56 3.21
N GLY A 45 0.62 -6.55 3.10
CA GLY A 45 1.29 -6.95 1.87
C GLY A 45 2.58 -7.69 2.21
N ALA A 46 3.32 -8.11 1.19
CA ALA A 46 4.60 -8.78 1.37
C ALA A 46 5.62 -8.31 0.33
N GLU A 47 6.86 -8.14 0.77
CA GLU A 47 7.95 -7.66 -0.09
C GLU A 47 8.28 -8.66 -1.22
N ASP A 48 8.16 -9.96 -0.94
CA ASP A 48 8.40 -11.05 -1.90
C ASP A 48 7.36 -11.15 -3.02
N ALA A 49 6.20 -10.50 -2.85
CA ALA A 49 5.17 -10.38 -3.86
C ALA A 49 5.40 -9.19 -4.82
N LEU A 50 6.35 -8.30 -4.53
CA LEU A 50 6.67 -7.12 -5.35
C LEU A 50 7.82 -7.40 -6.33
N PRO A 51 7.98 -6.60 -7.40
CA PRO A 51 9.10 -6.71 -8.30
C PRO A 51 10.44 -6.58 -7.59
N ALA A 52 11.42 -7.38 -8.01
CA ALA A 52 12.78 -7.31 -7.49
C ALA A 52 13.31 -5.87 -7.56
N ARG A 53 13.95 -5.39 -6.48
CA ARG A 53 14.48 -4.02 -6.31
C ARG A 53 13.42 -2.95 -5.97
N THR A 54 12.17 -3.35 -5.73
CA THR A 54 11.20 -2.51 -5.02
C THR A 54 11.48 -2.58 -3.54
N ARG A 55 11.56 -1.43 -2.85
CA ARG A 55 11.60 -1.42 -1.37
C ARG A 55 10.18 -1.55 -0.85
N PHE A 56 9.98 -2.32 0.22
CA PHE A 56 8.71 -2.38 0.93
C PHE A 56 8.81 -1.75 2.32
N VAL A 57 7.76 -1.00 2.71
CA VAL A 57 7.61 -0.44 4.05
C VAL A 57 6.22 -0.81 4.56
N LEU A 58 6.18 -1.60 5.62
CA LEU A 58 4.93 -2.00 6.28
C LEU A 58 4.62 -1.01 7.41
N ILE A 59 3.42 -0.40 7.35
CA ILE A 59 2.86 0.46 8.41
C ILE A 59 1.47 -0.09 8.76
N PRO A 60 1.36 -1.03 9.71
CA PRO A 60 0.11 -1.74 10.01
C PRO A 60 -1.12 -0.83 10.22
N GLU A 61 -0.89 0.37 10.77
CA GLU A 61 -1.91 1.39 11.07
C GLU A 61 -2.58 1.95 9.81
N VAL A 62 -1.98 1.80 8.63
CA VAL A 62 -2.55 2.23 7.36
C VAL A 62 -3.54 1.20 6.80
N ASP A 63 -3.56 -0.06 7.26
CA ASP A 63 -4.55 -1.03 6.79
C ASP A 63 -5.95 -0.60 7.24
N SER A 64 -6.91 -0.55 6.31
CA SER A 64 -8.31 -0.23 6.66
C SER A 64 -8.94 -1.24 7.62
N ARG A 65 -8.33 -2.42 7.78
CA ARG A 65 -8.72 -3.44 8.75
C ARG A 65 -8.00 -3.32 10.10
N HIS A 66 -7.17 -2.31 10.30
CA HIS A 66 -6.53 -2.07 11.58
C HIS A 66 -7.59 -1.92 12.69
N PRO A 67 -7.41 -2.49 13.90
CA PRO A 67 -8.46 -2.55 14.92
C PRO A 67 -9.11 -1.20 15.25
N GLN A 68 -8.30 -0.13 15.30
CA GLN A 68 -8.81 1.22 15.57
C GLN A 68 -9.69 1.75 14.43
N ILE A 69 -9.33 1.47 13.18
CA ILE A 69 -10.11 1.89 12.01
C ILE A 69 -11.40 1.07 11.95
N ALA A 70 -11.31 -0.25 12.10
CA ALA A 70 -12.46 -1.15 12.10
C ALA A 70 -13.49 -0.77 13.18
N GLN A 71 -13.05 -0.39 14.37
CA GLN A 71 -13.93 0.08 15.43
C GLN A 71 -14.69 1.35 15.03
N VAL A 72 -13.99 2.35 14.50
CA VAL A 72 -14.62 3.61 14.04
C VAL A 72 -15.55 3.35 12.86
N SER A 73 -15.13 2.55 11.88
CA SER A 73 -15.96 2.16 10.73
C SER A 73 -17.25 1.47 11.16
N SER A 74 -17.20 0.56 12.14
CA SER A 74 -18.40 -0.11 12.67
C SER A 74 -19.40 0.87 13.30
N SER A 75 -18.93 1.86 14.06
CA SER A 75 -19.82 2.90 14.61
C SER A 75 -20.44 3.75 13.50
N LEU A 76 -19.63 4.15 12.51
CA LEU A 76 -20.10 4.92 11.36
C LEU A 76 -21.14 4.16 10.51
N GLU A 77 -20.95 2.85 10.31
CA GLU A 77 -21.91 1.98 9.60
C GLU A 77 -23.26 1.86 10.33
N GLN A 78 -23.29 2.08 11.65
CA GLN A 78 -24.50 2.15 12.47
C GLN A 78 -25.12 3.55 12.51
N GLY A 79 -24.52 4.53 11.81
CA GLY A 79 -24.96 5.93 11.79
C GLY A 79 -24.47 6.74 13.01
N GLU A 80 -23.59 6.19 13.84
CA GLU A 80 -23.01 6.89 14.98
C GLU A 80 -21.81 7.71 14.50
N VAL A 81 -22.00 9.02 14.32
CA VAL A 81 -20.93 9.96 13.96
C VAL A 81 -20.30 10.50 15.26
N PRO A 82 -19.00 10.25 15.52
CA PRO A 82 -18.32 10.85 16.66
C PRO A 82 -18.35 12.39 16.60
N PRO A 83 -18.39 13.09 17.74
CA PRO A 83 -18.42 14.55 17.80
C PRO A 83 -17.16 15.21 17.20
#